data_AF-A0A9P6XRS1-F1
#
_entry.id   AF-A0A9P6XRS1-F1
#
_cell.length_a   1.000
_cell.length_b   1.000
_cell.length_c   1.000
_cell.angle_alpha   90.00
_cell.angle_beta   90.00
_cell.angle_gamma   90.00
#
_symmetry.space_group_name_H-M   'P 1'
#
loop_
_entity.id
_entity.type
_entity.pdbx_description
1 polymer ?
#
loop_
_entity_poly.entity_id
_entity_poly.type
_entity_poly.pdbx_seq_one_letter_code
_entity_poly.pdbx_strand_id
1 'polypeptide(L)'
;MTFDDGPYQYSWDLAKSLNAQGIRSTFFINGKNFVNVETDKLTTSEGEKTYMEVIKHYYDMGHEVASHTYEHKELQGLSEQDIEYQMNTESDIIFKAIGKR
;
A
#
# COMPACT_ATOMS: atom_id res chain seq x y z
N MET A 1 5.49 14.35 2.32
CA MET A 1 6.40 13.27 2.78
C MET A 1 5.96 11.99 2.10
N THR A 2 6.90 11.13 1.73
CA THR A 2 6.58 9.88 1.03
C THR A 2 7.14 8.69 1.80
N PHE A 3 6.48 7.54 1.67
CA PHE A 3 6.90 6.27 2.26
C PHE A 3 6.71 5.17 1.22
N ASP A 4 7.73 4.34 1.08
CA ASP A 4 7.79 3.31 0.05
C ASP A 4 7.74 1.92 0.71
N ASP A 5 7.55 0.88 -0.10
CA ASP A 5 7.58 -0.55 0.27
C ASP A 5 6.48 -1.07 1.22
N GLY A 6 5.60 -0.18 1.68
CA GLY A 6 4.49 -0.53 2.55
C GLY A 6 3.32 -1.21 1.81
N PRO A 7 2.27 -1.63 2.53
CA PRO A 7 2.17 -1.61 3.99
C PRO A 7 2.95 -2.76 4.67
N TYR A 8 3.30 -2.56 5.93
CA TYR A 8 3.93 -3.56 6.79
C TYR A 8 3.50 -3.37 8.26
N GLN A 9 4.20 -3.98 9.22
CA GLN A 9 3.79 -4.07 10.62
C GLN A 9 3.54 -2.72 11.34
N TYR A 10 4.12 -1.61 10.87
CA TYR A 10 3.98 -0.29 11.50
C TYR A 10 3.02 0.65 10.77
N SER A 11 2.52 0.24 9.61
CA SER A 11 1.77 1.09 8.68
C SER A 11 0.53 1.71 9.29
N TRP A 12 -0.24 0.93 10.04
CA TRP A 12 -1.46 1.42 10.70
C TRP A 12 -1.18 2.58 11.67
N ASP A 13 -0.22 2.38 12.58
CA ASP A 13 0.10 3.36 13.61
C ASP A 13 0.89 4.56 13.06
N LEU A 14 1.65 4.36 11.98
CA LEU A 14 2.30 5.44 11.25
C LEU A 14 1.26 6.40 10.66
N ALA A 15 0.24 5.89 9.98
CA ALA A 15 -0.84 6.68 9.41
C ALA A 15 -1.55 7.51 10.50
N LYS A 16 -1.92 6.86 11.61
CA LYS A 16 -2.51 7.52 12.79
C LYS A 16 -1.62 8.65 13.31
N SER A 17 -0.33 8.39 13.44
CA SER A 17 0.63 9.37 13.98
C SER A 17 0.79 10.58 13.06
N LEU A 18 0.80 10.38 11.74
CA LEU A 18 0.87 11.47 10.76
C LEU A 18 -0.42 12.29 10.77
N ASN A 19 -1.58 11.63 10.77
CA ASN A 19 -2.88 12.28 10.83
C ASN A 19 -3.07 13.09 12.13
N ALA A 20 -2.64 12.57 13.28
CA ALA A 20 -2.67 13.29 14.56
C ALA A 20 -1.84 14.59 14.55
N GLN A 21 -0.80 14.65 13.70
CA GLN A 21 0.03 15.83 13.50
C GLN A 21 -0.49 16.73 12.36
N GLY A 22 -1.60 16.38 11.70
CA GLY A 22 -2.13 17.10 10.55
C GLY A 22 -1.28 16.98 9.29
N ILE A 23 -0.38 15.98 9.22
CA ILE A 23 0.54 15.78 8.11
C ILE A 23 -0.10 14.86 7.08
N ARG A 24 -0.22 15.35 5.84
CA ARG A 24 -0.56 14.52 4.68
C ARG A 24 0.72 13.99 4.01
N SER A 25 0.63 12.75 3.54
CA SER A 25 1.76 12.00 2.99
C SER A 25 1.26 11.14 1.83
N THR A 26 2.19 10.65 1.02
CA THR A 26 1.93 9.71 -0.07
C THR A 26 2.59 8.37 0.28
N PHE A 27 1.84 7.28 0.23
CA PHE A 27 2.33 5.93 0.44
C PHE A 27 2.42 5.22 -0.91
N PHE A 28 3.63 4.94 -1.36
CA PHE A 28 3.90 4.10 -2.51
C PHE A 28 3.92 2.65 -2.01
N ILE A 29 2.88 1.89 -2.37
CA ILE A 29 2.64 0.56 -1.82
C ILE A 29 2.96 -0.57 -2.81
N ASN A 30 3.27 -1.74 -2.26
CA ASN A 30 3.31 -3.00 -2.99
C ASN A 30 2.19 -3.91 -2.53
N GLY A 31 1.62 -4.67 -3.45
CA GLY A 31 0.67 -5.72 -3.14
C GLY A 31 1.32 -7.00 -2.62
N LYS A 32 2.54 -7.31 -3.05
CA LYS A 32 3.26 -8.53 -2.64
C LYS A 32 4.77 -8.30 -2.55
N ASN A 33 5.21 -7.73 -1.43
CA ASN A 33 6.62 -7.53 -1.10
C ASN A 33 6.94 -8.18 0.25
N PHE A 34 7.06 -7.37 1.32
CA PHE A 34 7.24 -7.86 2.69
C PHE A 34 6.05 -8.68 3.20
N VAL A 35 4.87 -8.42 2.64
CA VAL A 35 3.60 -9.11 2.90
C VAL A 35 2.84 -9.25 1.60
N ASN A 36 1.91 -10.20 1.56
CA ASN A 36 0.87 -10.25 0.55
C ASN A 36 -0.39 -9.54 1.09
N VAL A 37 -0.73 -8.39 0.52
CA VAL A 37 -1.79 -7.54 1.06
C VAL A 37 -3.18 -8.18 0.98
N GLU A 38 -3.37 -9.15 0.09
CA GLU A 38 -4.64 -9.84 -0.11
C GLU A 38 -4.86 -11.02 0.85
N THR A 39 -3.78 -11.59 1.41
CA THR A 39 -3.87 -12.81 2.23
C THR A 39 -3.42 -12.61 3.67
N ASP A 40 -2.47 -11.71 3.89
CA ASP A 40 -1.82 -11.56 5.18
C ASP A 40 -2.57 -10.57 6.07
N LYS A 41 -2.29 -10.65 7.37
CA LYS A 41 -2.89 -9.83 8.42
C LYS A 41 -1.83 -9.36 9.41
N LEU A 42 -2.17 -8.33 10.17
CA LEU A 42 -1.35 -7.83 11.27
C LEU A 42 -2.21 -7.48 12.48
N THR A 43 -1.60 -7.58 13.66
CA THR A 43 -2.17 -7.01 14.88
C THR A 43 -1.74 -5.56 14.99
N THR A 44 -2.70 -4.65 15.08
CA THR A 44 -2.49 -3.20 15.21
C THR A 44 -2.87 -2.72 16.62
N SER A 45 -2.67 -1.43 16.89
CA SER A 45 -3.25 -0.78 18.09
C SER A 45 -4.78 -0.87 18.18
N GLU A 46 -5.47 -1.25 17.10
CA GLU A 46 -6.93 -1.38 17.01
C GLU A 46 -7.37 -2.82 16.68
N GLY A 47 -6.56 -3.80 17.10
CA GLY A 47 -6.82 -5.23 16.91
C GLY A 47 -6.31 -5.78 15.58
N GLU A 48 -6.72 -6.99 15.24
CA GLU A 48 -6.37 -7.62 13.95
C GLU A 48 -6.96 -6.82 12.79
N LYS A 49 -6.14 -6.63 11.74
CA LYS A 49 -6.51 -5.99 10.48
C LYS A 49 -5.92 -6.78 9.32
N THR A 50 -6.61 -6.78 8.19
CA THR A 50 -6.03 -7.15 6.89
C THR A 50 -5.18 -6.00 6.36
N TYR A 51 -4.23 -6.28 5.49
CA TYR A 51 -3.47 -5.22 4.83
C TYR A 51 -4.32 -4.40 3.85
N MET A 52 -5.39 -4.97 3.26
CA MET A 52 -6.39 -4.19 2.52
C MET A 52 -7.07 -3.13 3.41
N GLU A 53 -7.38 -3.44 4.66
CA GLU A 53 -7.89 -2.46 5.62
C GLU A 53 -6.85 -1.39 5.96
N VAL A 54 -5.55 -1.74 6.02
CA VAL A 54 -4.47 -0.76 6.21
C VAL A 54 -4.37 0.21 5.02
N ILE A 55 -4.44 -0.28 3.78
CA ILE A 55 -4.42 0.57 2.58
C ILE A 55 -5.63 1.52 2.58
N LYS A 56 -6.81 0.99 2.91
CA LYS A 56 -8.01 1.81 3.07
C LYS A 56 -7.85 2.85 4.18
N HIS A 57 -7.21 2.50 5.28
CA HIS A 57 -6.95 3.40 6.39
C HIS A 57 -6.08 4.59 6.00
N TYR A 58 -5.04 4.38 5.18
CA TYR A 58 -4.25 5.49 4.62
C TYR A 58 -5.14 6.52 3.92
N TYR A 59 -5.99 6.04 3.03
CA TYR A 59 -6.88 6.90 2.24
C TYR A 59 -7.94 7.59 3.10
N ASP A 60 -8.57 6.86 4.04
CA ASP A 60 -9.59 7.41 4.93
C ASP A 60 -9.02 8.51 5.86
N MET A 61 -7.71 8.48 6.14
CA MET A 61 -6.98 9.54 6.87
C MET A 61 -6.51 10.70 5.99
N GLY A 62 -6.82 10.68 4.69
CA GLY A 62 -6.46 11.76 3.76
C GLY A 62 -5.02 11.71 3.25
N HIS A 63 -4.35 10.56 3.37
CA HIS A 63 -3.10 10.29 2.67
C HIS A 63 -3.37 9.87 1.22
N GLU A 64 -2.38 10.09 0.36
CA GLU A 64 -2.38 9.55 -0.99
C GLU A 64 -1.82 8.12 -0.98
N VAL A 65 -2.40 7.25 -1.81
CA VAL A 65 -1.94 5.87 -2.01
C VAL A 65 -1.59 5.73 -3.49
N ALA A 66 -0.37 5.32 -3.77
CA ALA A 66 0.16 5.21 -5.13
C ALA A 66 0.89 3.87 -5.31
N SER A 67 1.07 3.47 -6.58
CA SER A 67 1.73 2.20 -6.92
C SER A 67 3.24 2.28 -6.71
N HIS A 68 3.82 1.24 -6.10
CA HIS A 68 5.24 0.96 -6.11
C HIS A 68 5.58 -0.35 -6.84
N THR A 69 4.77 -0.73 -7.84
CA THR A 69 4.70 -2.06 -8.47
C THR A 69 4.13 -3.15 -7.56
N TYR A 70 3.67 -4.26 -8.14
CA TYR A 70 3.04 -5.33 -7.38
C TYR A 70 4.04 -6.12 -6.53
N GLU A 71 5.14 -6.58 -7.12
CA GLU A 71 6.12 -7.49 -6.49
C GLU A 71 7.46 -6.80 -6.19
N HIS A 72 7.55 -5.48 -6.32
CA HIS A 72 8.78 -4.71 -6.13
C HIS A 72 9.95 -5.20 -7.01
N LYS A 73 9.64 -5.61 -8.24
CA LYS A 73 10.67 -6.05 -9.21
C LYS A 73 11.38 -4.86 -9.81
N GLU A 74 12.69 -5.01 -10.04
CA GLU A 74 13.44 -4.09 -10.89
C GLU A 74 12.84 -4.13 -12.31
N LEU A 75 12.29 -3.00 -12.77
CA LEU A 75 11.62 -2.93 -14.07
C LEU A 75 12.62 -2.97 -15.23
N GLN A 76 13.87 -2.59 -15.00
CA GLN A 76 14.90 -2.59 -16.03
C GLN A 76 15.18 -4.02 -16.51
N GLY A 77 14.99 -4.26 -17.80
CA GLY A 77 15.23 -5.56 -18.42
C GLY A 77 14.05 -6.54 -18.32
N LEU A 78 12.93 -6.16 -17.69
CA LEU A 78 11.69 -6.91 -17.79
C LEU A 78 11.07 -6.78 -19.19
N SER A 79 10.28 -7.79 -19.56
CA SER A 79 9.45 -7.70 -20.74
C SER A 79 8.33 -6.66 -20.53
N GLU A 80 7.79 -6.12 -21.62
CA GLU A 80 6.63 -5.22 -21.56
C GLU A 80 5.44 -5.88 -20.83
N GLN A 81 5.22 -7.17 -21.07
CA GLN A 81 4.15 -7.95 -20.41
C GLN A 81 4.35 -8.04 -18.89
N ASP A 82 5.59 -8.23 -18.44
CA ASP A 82 5.90 -8.26 -17.01
C ASP A 82 5.73 -6.88 -16.37
N ILE A 83 6.12 -5.81 -17.07
CA ILE A 83 5.92 -4.44 -16.61
C ILE A 83 4.42 -4.14 -16.50
N GLU A 84 3.63 -4.48 -17.50
CA GLU A 84 2.17 -4.33 -17.46
C GLU A 84 1.55 -5.12 -16.30
N TYR A 85 2.00 -6.36 -16.07
CA TYR A 85 1.55 -7.15 -14.93
C TYR A 85 1.85 -6.46 -13.59
N GLN A 86 3.07 -5.93 -13.41
CA GLN A 86 3.45 -5.21 -12.20
C GLN A 86 2.57 -3.97 -11.96
N MET A 87 2.29 -3.19 -13.01
CA MET A 87 1.55 -1.93 -12.90
C MET A 87 0.04 -2.15 -12.77
N ASN A 88 -0.54 -3.02 -13.60
CA ASN A 88 -1.98 -3.25 -13.62
C ASN A 88 -2.46 -3.98 -12.36
N THR A 89 -1.71 -5.00 -11.90
CA THR A 89 -2.08 -5.74 -10.69
C THR A 89 -2.05 -4.82 -9.46
N GLU A 90 -1.05 -3.95 -9.34
CA GLU A 90 -0.98 -2.99 -8.24
C GLU A 90 -2.11 -1.95 -8.32
N SER A 91 -2.42 -1.47 -9.53
CA SER A 91 -3.55 -0.55 -9.75
C SER A 91 -4.90 -1.19 -9.37
N ASP A 92 -5.08 -2.48 -9.65
CA ASP A 92 -6.28 -3.23 -9.29
C ASP A 92 -6.42 -3.41 -7.76
N ILE A 93 -5.30 -3.65 -7.06
CA ILE A 93 -5.25 -3.74 -5.60
C ILE A 93 -5.65 -2.41 -4.96
N ILE A 94 -5.05 -1.30 -5.40
CA ILE A 94 -5.39 0.04 -4.91
C ILE A 94 -6.88 0.31 -5.16
N PHE A 95 -7.36 0.04 -6.38
CA PHE A 95 -8.77 0.24 -6.71
C PHE A 95 -9.70 -0.61 -5.82
N LYS A 96 -9.36 -1.87 -5.56
CA LYS A 96 -10.12 -2.76 -4.68
C LYS A 96 -10.14 -2.26 -3.24
N ALA A 97 -9.06 -1.66 -2.75
CA ALA A 97 -8.97 -1.13 -1.38
C ALA A 97 -9.73 0.18 -1.19
N ILE A 98 -9.62 1.13 -2.14
CA ILE A 98 -10.06 2.52 -1.94
C ILE A 98 -11.08 3.05 -2.96
N GLY A 99 -11.39 2.26 -4.01
CA GLY A 99 -12.34 2.63 -5.04
C GLY A 99 -11.86 3.70 -6.02
N LYS A 100 -10.55 3.96 -6.09
CA LYS A 100 -9.92 4.97 -6.96
C LYS A 100 -8.70 4.41 -7.69
N ARG A 101 -8.46 4.92 -8.90
CA ARG A 101 -7.23 4.74 -9.68
C ARG A 101 -6.57 6.09 -9.90
#